data_AF-A0A7C3N0J9-F1
#
_entry.id   AF-A0A7C3N0J9-F1
#
_cell.length_a   1.000
_cell.length_b   1.000
_cell.length_c   1.000
_cell.angle_alpha   90.00
_cell.angle_beta   90.00
_cell.angle_gamma   90.00
#
_symmetry.space_group_name_H-M   'P 1'
#
loop_
_entity.id
_entity.type
_entity.pdbx_description
1 polymer ?
#
loop_
_entity_poly.entity_id
_entity_poly.type
_entity_poly.pdbx_seq_one_letter_code
_entity_poly.pdbx_strand_id
1 'polypeptide(L)'
;MPKNIDHIRASKALLGWATPALHSLIDASSQIKGLGHGFTGHNMDLVRAAESFLGEKGKLEATLHILQDIGLVEEGDWKPLWERVKKRRR
;
A
#
# COMPACT_ATOMS: atom_id res chain seq x y z
N MET A 1 4.01 -7.02 11.64
CA MET A 1 3.80 -6.23 10.41
C MET A 1 2.79 -6.96 9.54
N PRO A 2 1.84 -6.25 8.91
CA PRO A 2 0.86 -6.87 8.03
C PRO A 2 1.59 -7.72 6.99
N LYS A 3 1.10 -8.91 6.69
CA LYS A 3 1.69 -9.74 5.63
C LYS A 3 1.43 -8.98 4.32
N ASN A 4 2.40 -8.85 3.42
CA ASN A 4 2.30 -8.19 2.09
C ASN A 4 0.92 -8.39 1.38
N ILE A 5 0.33 -9.56 1.56
CA ILE A 5 -1.02 -9.93 1.14
C ILE A 5 -2.13 -8.95 1.61
N ASP A 6 -2.05 -8.43 2.83
CA ASP A 6 -3.07 -7.54 3.42
C ASP A 6 -3.00 -6.13 2.81
N HIS A 7 -1.81 -5.62 2.50
CA HIS A 7 -1.68 -4.39 1.70
C HIS A 7 -2.29 -4.59 0.32
N ILE A 8 -1.97 -5.68 -0.38
CA ILE A 8 -2.55 -5.98 -1.70
C ILE A 8 -4.09 -6.08 -1.63
N ARG A 9 -4.62 -6.73 -0.59
CA ARG A 9 -6.07 -6.84 -0.39
C ARG A 9 -6.70 -5.49 -0.11
N ALA A 10 -6.07 -4.66 0.73
CA ALA A 10 -6.53 -3.32 1.03
C ALA A 10 -6.54 -2.44 -0.22
N SER A 11 -5.47 -2.43 -1.02
CA SER A 11 -5.42 -1.71 -2.29
C SER A 11 -6.54 -2.16 -3.22
N LYS A 12 -6.74 -3.47 -3.40
CA LYS A 12 -7.85 -3.97 -4.23
C LYS A 12 -9.22 -3.59 -3.68
N ALA A 13 -9.39 -3.55 -2.37
CA ALA A 13 -10.67 -3.24 -1.72
C ALA A 13 -11.00 -1.74 -1.75
N LEU A 14 -10.00 -0.88 -1.54
CA LEU A 14 -10.17 0.57 -1.40
C LEU A 14 -9.98 1.31 -2.73
N LEU A 15 -9.01 0.91 -3.53
CA LEU A 15 -8.72 1.53 -4.83
C LEU A 15 -9.40 0.78 -5.98
N GLY A 16 -9.68 -0.52 -5.83
CA GLY A 16 -10.24 -1.35 -6.89
C GLY A 16 -9.18 -2.01 -7.79
N TRP A 17 -7.90 -1.65 -7.61
CA TRP A 17 -6.75 -2.27 -8.24
C TRP A 17 -5.63 -2.50 -7.23
N ALA A 18 -4.63 -3.29 -7.63
CA ALA A 18 -3.35 -3.35 -6.93
C ALA A 18 -2.26 -3.67 -7.95
N THR A 19 -1.08 -3.13 -7.69
CA THR A 19 0.15 -3.29 -8.46
C THR A 19 1.15 -4.06 -7.62
N PRO A 20 1.19 -5.41 -7.73
CA PRO A 20 2.05 -6.24 -6.88
C PRO A 20 3.53 -5.87 -6.95
N ALA A 21 4.01 -5.43 -8.12
CA ALA A 21 5.38 -4.99 -8.30
C ALA A 21 5.72 -3.74 -7.47
N LEU A 22 4.77 -2.82 -7.32
CA LEU A 22 4.94 -1.64 -6.47
C LEU A 22 4.99 -2.05 -5.00
N HIS A 23 4.13 -2.97 -4.55
CA HIS A 23 4.13 -3.46 -3.16
C HIS A 23 5.46 -4.12 -2.81
N SER A 24 5.96 -5.01 -3.68
CA SER A 24 7.27 -5.64 -3.48
C SER A 24 8.41 -4.61 -3.41
N LEU A 25 8.33 -3.53 -4.19
CA LEU A 25 9.33 -2.46 -4.18
C LEU A 25 9.29 -1.64 -2.88
N ILE A 26 8.08 -1.31 -2.39
CA ILE A 26 7.90 -0.59 -1.14
C ILE A 26 8.38 -1.44 0.04
N ASP A 27 7.93 -2.69 0.15
CA ASP A 27 8.36 -3.63 1.19
C ASP A 27 9.89 -3.82 1.21
N ALA A 28 10.50 -4.01 0.03
CA ALA A 28 11.95 -4.15 -0.08
C ALA A 28 12.69 -2.88 0.37
N SER A 29 12.16 -1.70 0.03
CA SER A 29 12.74 -0.42 0.45
C SER A 29 12.65 -0.21 1.97
N SER A 30 11.57 -0.69 2.60
CA SER A 30 11.35 -0.68 4.04
C SER A 30 12.28 -1.66 4.77
N GLN A 31 12.56 -2.83 4.17
CA GLN A 31 13.45 -3.84 4.75
C GLN A 31 14.94 -3.48 4.69
N ILE A 32 15.38 -2.78 3.65
CA ILE A 32 16.79 -2.39 3.46
C ILE A 32 17.24 -1.36 4.51
N LYS A 33 16.31 -0.61 5.12
CA LYS A 33 16.65 0.57 5.93
C LYS A 33 16.15 0.48 7.37
N GLY A 34 16.52 -0.61 8.05
CA GLY A 34 16.20 -0.83 9.46
C GLY A 34 16.68 0.29 10.40
N LEU A 35 15.83 0.59 11.38
CA LEU A 35 16.08 1.32 12.64
C LEU A 35 16.54 2.79 12.51
N GLY A 36 15.59 3.69 12.17
CA GLY A 36 15.59 5.02 12.76
C GLY A 36 15.89 6.23 11.88
N HIS A 37 15.42 6.30 10.63
CA HIS A 37 15.59 7.52 9.82
C HIS A 37 14.29 8.00 9.15
N GLY A 38 13.86 9.21 9.53
CA GLY A 38 13.08 10.14 8.68
C GLY A 38 11.69 9.66 8.24
N PHE A 39 10.77 9.47 9.19
CA PHE A 39 9.39 8.98 9.01
C PHE A 39 8.53 9.73 7.95
N THR A 40 8.93 10.92 7.50
CA THR A 40 8.08 11.79 6.67
C THR A 40 8.69 12.18 5.32
N GLY A 41 10.01 12.37 5.24
CA GLY A 41 10.67 12.78 3.97
C GLY A 41 10.76 11.65 2.94
N HIS A 42 11.17 10.46 3.38
CA HIS A 42 11.43 9.33 2.47
C HIS A 42 10.17 8.66 1.94
N ASN A 43 9.08 8.74 2.69
CA ASN A 43 7.76 8.30 2.22
C ASN A 43 7.28 9.14 1.03
N MET A 44 7.59 10.44 1.03
CA MET A 44 7.22 11.31 -0.09
C MET A 44 8.09 11.08 -1.33
N ASP A 45 9.37 10.77 -1.18
CA ASP A 45 10.24 10.38 -2.30
C ASP A 45 9.76 9.10 -2.96
N LEU A 46 9.33 8.13 -2.14
CA LEU A 46 8.77 6.87 -2.63
C LEU A 46 7.44 7.08 -3.35
N VAL A 47 6.56 7.94 -2.82
CA VAL A 47 5.30 8.32 -3.51
C VAL A 47 5.59 9.02 -4.83
N ARG A 48 6.56 9.93 -4.88
CA ARG A 48 6.98 10.62 -6.12
C ARG A 48 7.60 9.67 -7.14
N ALA A 49 8.40 8.71 -6.68
CA ALA A 49 8.93 7.67 -7.55
C ALA A 49 7.80 6.81 -8.12
N ALA A 50 6.86 6.37 -7.27
CA ALA A 50 5.70 5.60 -7.71
C ALA A 50 4.83 6.39 -8.71
N GLU A 51 4.64 7.68 -8.49
CA GLU A 51 3.96 8.60 -9.42
C GLU A 51 4.70 8.68 -10.76
N SER A 52 6.03 8.77 -10.73
CA SER A 52 6.84 8.88 -11.95
C SER A 52 6.79 7.61 -12.81
N PHE A 53 6.74 6.43 -12.20
CA PHE A 53 6.75 5.15 -12.92
C PHE A 53 5.36 4.64 -13.32
N LEU A 54 4.33 4.89 -12.50
CA LEU A 54 3.00 4.29 -12.64
C LEU A 54 1.88 5.34 -12.74
N GLY A 55 2.23 6.63 -12.80
CA GLY A 55 1.30 7.74 -12.82
C GLY A 55 0.51 7.87 -11.52
N GLU A 56 -0.66 8.48 -11.62
CA GLU A 56 -1.56 8.72 -10.48
C GLU A 56 -1.92 7.44 -9.71
N LYS A 57 -2.03 6.31 -10.40
CA LYS A 57 -2.30 5.00 -9.76
C LYS A 57 -1.18 4.59 -8.81
N GLY A 58 0.07 4.78 -9.21
CA GLY A 58 1.23 4.49 -8.36
C GLY A 58 1.27 5.37 -7.12
N LYS A 59 1.00 6.67 -7.31
CA LYS A 59 0.90 7.63 -6.20
C LYS A 59 -0.13 7.21 -5.17
N LEU A 60 -1.35 6.92 -5.61
CA LEU A 60 -2.47 6.54 -4.73
C LEU A 60 -2.16 5.24 -3.97
N GLU A 61 -1.58 4.26 -4.66
CA GLU A 61 -1.26 2.96 -4.07
C GLU A 61 -0.10 3.05 -3.07
N ALA A 62 0.97 3.80 -3.39
CA ALA A 62 2.06 4.08 -2.46
C ALA A 62 1.59 4.87 -1.23
N THR A 63 0.71 5.86 -1.44
CA THR A 63 0.12 6.64 -0.35
C THR A 63 -0.69 5.75 0.58
N LEU A 64 -1.54 4.89 0.02
CA LEU A 64 -2.33 3.95 0.80
C LEU A 64 -1.44 3.00 1.61
N HIS A 65 -0.36 2.51 1.01
CA HIS A 65 0.60 1.64 1.71
C HIS A 65 1.19 2.34 2.94
N ILE A 66 1.65 3.59 2.80
CA ILE A 66 2.18 4.39 3.91
C ILE A 66 1.11 4.60 5.00
N LEU A 67 -0.15 4.91 4.61
CA LEU A 67 -1.25 5.10 5.57
C LEU A 67 -1.52 3.82 6.38
N GLN A 68 -1.36 2.65 5.78
CA GLN A 68 -1.47 1.37 6.48
C GLN A 68 -0.28 1.12 7.43
N ASP A 69 0.94 1.45 7.00
CA ASP A 69 2.15 1.27 7.82
C ASP A 69 2.13 2.12 9.09
N ILE A 70 1.53 3.31 9.03
CA ILE A 70 1.40 4.20 10.19
C ILE A 70 0.12 3.95 11.00
N GLY A 71 -0.70 2.97 10.62
CA GLY A 71 -1.94 2.60 11.32
C GLY A 71 -3.11 3.57 11.13
N LEU A 72 -3.06 4.46 10.12
CA LEU A 72 -4.21 5.31 9.77
C LEU A 72 -5.25 4.56 8.93
N VAL A 73 -4.86 3.48 8.27
CA VAL A 73 -5.76 2.56 7.58
C VAL A 73 -5.56 1.17 8.17
N GLU A 74 -6.56 0.68 8.88
CA GLU A 74 -6.53 -0.58 9.60
C GLU A 74 -7.35 -1.66 8.88
N GLU A 75 -7.27 -2.89 9.38
CA GLU A 75 -8.02 -4.03 8.82
C GLU A 75 -9.54 -3.80 8.80
N GLY A 76 -10.06 -3.07 9.79
CA GLY A 76 -11.48 -2.72 9.87
C GLY A 76 -11.99 -1.88 8.70
N ASP A 77 -11.13 -1.06 8.10
CA ASP A 77 -11.51 -0.12 7.04
C ASP A 77 -11.73 -0.81 5.68
N TRP A 78 -10.94 -1.84 5.39
CA TRP A 78 -10.94 -2.47 4.06
C TRP A 78 -11.48 -3.90 4.04
N LYS A 79 -11.40 -4.66 5.13
CA LYS A 79 -11.82 -6.08 5.14
C LYS A 79 -13.31 -6.28 4.80
N PRO A 80 -14.26 -5.47 5.29
CA PRO A 80 -15.67 -5.59 4.88
C PRO A 80 -15.90 -5.28 3.40
N LEU A 81 -15.08 -4.41 2.79
CA LEU A 81 -15.11 -4.14 1.35
C LEU A 81 -14.56 -5.32 0.55
N TRP A 82 -13.44 -5.90 1.00
CA TRP A 82 -12.83 -7.07 0.36
C TRP A 82 -13.78 -8.28 0.31
N GLU A 83 -14.46 -8.59 1.41
CA GLU A 83 -15.43 -9.70 1.44
C GLU A 83 -16.63 -9.46 0.51
N ARG A 84 -17.06 -8.21 0.33
CA ARG A 84 -18.08 -7.86 -0.67
C ARG A 84 -17.59 -8.09 -2.10
N VAL A 85 -16.35 -7.70 -2.41
CA VAL A 85 -15.74 -7.94 -3.74
C VAL A 85 -15.61 -9.43 -4.02
N LYS A 86 -15.21 -10.23 -3.02
CA LYS A 86 -15.07 -11.69 -3.14
C LYS A 86 -16.41 -12.38 -3.41
N LYS A 87 -17.49 -11.95 -2.74
CA LYS A 87 -18.85 -12.49 -2.95
C LYS A 87 -19.38 -12.23 -4.36
N ARG A 88 -19.06 -11.08 -4.97
CA ARG A 88 -19.49 -10.74 -6.35
C ARG A 88 -18.78 -11.54 -7.45
N ARG A 89 -17.67 -12.22 -7.11
CA ARG A 89 -16.88 -13.03 -8.06
C ARG A 89 -17.18 -14.53 -7.97
N ARG A 90 -18.06 -14.94 -7.06
CA ARG A 90 -18.58 -16.31 -6.95
C ARG A 90 -20.00 -16.34 -7.50
#